data_AF-X0YH22-F1
#
_entry.id   AF-X0YH22-F1
#
_cell.length_a   1.000
_cell.length_b   1.000
_cell.length_c   1.000
_cell.angle_alpha   90.00
_cell.angle_beta   90.00
_cell.angle_gamma   90.00
#
_symmetry.space_group_name_H-M   'P 1'
#
loop_
_entity.id
_entity.type
_entity.pdbx_description
1 polymer ?
#
loop_
_entity_poly.entity_id
_entity_poly.type
_entity_poly.pdbx_seq_one_letter_code
_entity_poly.pdbx_strand_id
1 'polypeptide(L)'
;RKKPGSKEKERVRVTPEPKVGWHLVELSDRPLAGWCLPYNKRLKTTCWLVAGSFMKATRFRDDGSVIEASSPYRVVYDEARVLYDRTHPEWVKGHKHNAALRKVTKRFLSHLWAAWREIEGLPVTPPWIDRDGERHHRRGPEYFGWPKPYTG
;
A
#
# COMPACT_ATOMS: atom_id res chain seq x y z
N ARG A 1 -17.26 -20.42 0.54
CA ARG A 1 -18.15 -20.96 1.60
C ARG A 1 -18.18 -19.94 2.77
N LYS A 2 -19.18 -19.05 2.83
CA LYS A 2 -19.37 -18.11 3.97
C LYS A 2 -19.82 -18.94 5.19
N LYS A 3 -19.18 -18.76 6.35
CA LYS A 3 -19.65 -19.37 7.61
C LYS A 3 -21.02 -18.76 7.97
N PRO A 4 -22.05 -19.56 8.26
CA PRO A 4 -23.32 -19.04 8.75
C PRO A 4 -23.11 -18.56 10.19
N GLY A 5 -23.39 -17.27 10.47
CA GLY A 5 -23.37 -16.73 11.84
C GLY A 5 -22.46 -15.53 12.11
N SER A 6 -21.76 -14.96 11.12
CA SER A 6 -21.09 -13.68 11.34
C SER A 6 -22.12 -12.54 11.35
N LYS A 7 -22.62 -12.16 12.52
CA LYS A 7 -23.37 -10.90 12.70
C LYS A 7 -22.49 -9.78 12.16
N GLU A 8 -22.93 -9.15 11.08
CA GLU A 8 -22.33 -7.93 10.55
C GLU A 8 -22.37 -6.91 11.69
N LYS A 9 -21.21 -6.61 12.29
CA LYS A 9 -21.13 -5.63 13.37
C LYS A 9 -21.42 -4.27 12.74
N GLU A 10 -22.68 -3.85 12.81
CA GLU A 10 -23.08 -2.49 12.48
C GLU A 10 -22.18 -1.55 13.27
N ARG A 11 -21.40 -0.75 12.54
CA ARG A 11 -20.40 0.13 13.14
C ARG A 11 -21.13 1.37 13.67
N VAL A 12 -21.80 1.22 14.81
CA VAL A 12 -22.47 2.32 15.52
C VAL A 12 -21.42 3.37 15.85
N ARG A 13 -21.50 4.52 15.20
CA ARG A 13 -20.72 5.70 15.57
C ARG A 13 -21.50 6.43 16.66
N VAL A 14 -21.18 6.15 17.92
CA VAL A 14 -21.71 6.92 19.05
C VAL A 14 -20.87 8.19 19.16
N THR A 15 -21.49 9.35 18.96
CA THR A 15 -20.87 10.63 19.30
C THR A 15 -21.16 10.89 20.78
N PRO A 16 -20.17 10.81 21.68
CA PRO A 16 -20.42 11.02 23.11
C PRO A 16 -20.73 12.50 23.38
N GLU A 17 -21.69 12.77 24.28
CA GLU A 17 -21.88 14.13 24.79
C GLU A 17 -20.69 14.52 25.70
N PRO A 18 -20.08 15.70 25.51
CA PRO A 18 -18.98 16.14 26.35
C PRO A 18 -19.49 16.51 27.76
N LYS A 19 -18.65 16.28 28.77
CA LYS A 19 -18.93 16.75 30.14
C LYS A 19 -18.93 18.28 30.19
N VAL A 20 -19.63 18.86 31.17
CA VAL A 20 -19.66 20.33 31.38
C VAL A 20 -18.23 20.89 31.48
N GLY A 21 -17.92 21.88 30.64
CA GLY A 21 -16.58 22.48 30.53
C GLY A 21 -15.58 21.75 29.63
N TRP A 22 -15.94 20.58 29.09
CA TRP A 22 -15.15 19.84 28.10
C TRP A 22 -15.68 20.12 26.69
N HIS A 23 -14.80 20.13 25.69
CA HIS A 23 -15.18 20.18 24.29
C HIS A 23 -14.63 18.96 23.55
N LEU A 24 -15.36 18.48 22.54
CA LEU A 24 -14.89 17.40 21.68
C LEU A 24 -13.78 17.93 20.77
N VAL A 25 -12.71 17.14 20.64
CA VAL A 25 -11.61 17.44 19.71
C VAL A 25 -11.52 16.32 18.70
N GLU A 26 -11.68 16.65 17.43
CA GLU A 26 -11.37 15.72 16.35
C GLU A 26 -9.86 15.50 16.28
N LEU A 27 -9.45 14.26 16.50
CA LEU A 27 -8.05 13.86 16.55
C LEU A 27 -7.80 12.83 15.46
N SER A 28 -6.65 12.94 14.82
CA SER A 28 -6.16 11.89 13.94
C SER A 28 -5.94 10.60 14.74
N ASP A 29 -6.10 9.45 14.07
CA ASP A 29 -5.91 8.13 14.67
C ASP A 29 -4.53 8.03 15.33
N ARG A 30 -4.51 8.07 16.66
CA ARG A 30 -3.30 7.99 17.48
C ARG A 30 -3.51 7.02 18.64
N PRO A 31 -2.45 6.33 19.11
CA PRO A 31 -2.55 5.53 20.32
C PRO A 31 -3.03 6.39 21.48
N LEU A 32 -4.19 6.06 22.03
CA LEU A 32 -4.73 6.66 23.25
C LEU A 32 -4.87 5.57 24.31
N ALA A 33 -4.64 5.92 25.57
CA ALA A 33 -4.83 4.98 26.68
C ALA A 33 -6.27 4.46 26.69
N GLY A 34 -6.45 3.14 26.73
CA GLY A 34 -7.77 2.50 26.68
C GLY A 34 -8.38 2.34 25.28
N TRP A 35 -7.72 2.81 24.21
CA TRP A 35 -8.24 2.70 22.83
C TRP A 35 -7.36 1.81 21.95
N CYS A 36 -8.00 0.84 21.28
CA CYS A 36 -7.36 0.06 20.23
C CYS A 36 -7.31 0.87 18.93
N LEU A 37 -6.19 0.84 18.21
CA LEU A 37 -6.13 1.45 16.88
C LEU A 37 -7.02 0.68 15.90
N PRO A 38 -7.65 1.38 14.93
CA PRO A 38 -8.52 0.74 13.94
C PRO A 38 -7.74 -0.05 12.87
N TYR A 39 -6.41 -0.10 12.95
CA TYR A 39 -5.54 -0.78 12.01
C TYR A 39 -4.40 -1.53 12.71
N ASN A 40 -3.82 -2.51 12.00
CA ASN A 40 -2.67 -3.26 12.49
C ASN A 40 -1.38 -2.42 12.36
N LYS A 41 -0.85 -1.96 13.51
CA LYS A 41 0.38 -1.15 13.56
C LYS A 41 1.60 -1.86 12.98
N ARG A 42 1.79 -3.13 13.34
CA ARG A 42 2.94 -3.92 12.91
C ARG A 42 2.94 -4.07 11.40
N LEU A 43 1.80 -4.44 10.82
CA LEU A 43 1.66 -4.57 9.37
C LEU A 43 1.95 -3.25 8.65
N LYS A 44 1.42 -2.12 9.16
CA LYS A 44 1.70 -0.79 8.59
C LYS A 44 3.20 -0.48 8.58
N THR A 45 3.89 -0.74 9.69
CA THR A 45 5.35 -0.54 9.78
C THR A 45 6.10 -1.49 8.84
N THR A 46 5.74 -2.77 8.79
CA THR A 46 6.34 -3.75 7.88
C THR A 46 6.19 -3.33 6.43
N CYS A 47 5.00 -2.91 6.01
CA CYS A 47 4.75 -2.42 4.66
C CYS A 47 5.62 -1.22 4.30
N TRP A 48 5.82 -0.29 5.24
CA TRP A 48 6.71 0.85 5.03
C TRP A 48 8.17 0.42 4.86
N LEU A 49 8.65 -0.53 5.68
CA LEU A 49 9.99 -1.09 5.57
C LEU A 49 10.22 -1.82 4.24
N VAL A 50 9.23 -2.59 3.77
CA VAL A 50 9.27 -3.27 2.47
C VAL A 50 9.35 -2.24 1.33
N ALA A 51 8.52 -1.20 1.35
CA ALA A 51 8.62 -0.16 0.33
C ALA A 51 9.99 0.56 0.39
N GLY A 52 10.51 0.80 1.58
CA GLY A 52 11.83 1.40 1.80
C GLY A 52 12.98 0.52 1.32
N SER A 53 12.89 -0.81 1.44
CA SER A 53 13.94 -1.72 0.95
C SER A 53 14.06 -1.66 -0.58
N PHE A 54 12.94 -1.58 -1.33
CA PHE A 54 12.98 -1.40 -2.78
C PHE A 54 13.67 -0.10 -3.20
N MET A 55 13.61 0.95 -2.38
CA MET A 55 14.30 2.21 -2.66
C MET A 55 15.80 2.15 -2.35
N LYS A 56 16.20 1.33 -1.39
CA LYS A 56 17.59 1.15 -0.94
C LYS A 56 18.33 0.07 -1.70
N ALA A 57 17.61 -0.83 -2.37
CA ALA A 57 18.16 -1.94 -3.13
C ALA A 57 18.97 -1.50 -4.36
N THR A 58 19.22 -0.21 -4.58
CA THR A 58 20.06 0.32 -5.66
C THR A 58 21.42 -0.38 -5.69
N ARG A 59 21.72 -1.06 -6.79
CA ARG A 59 23.01 -1.70 -7.00
C ARG A 59 23.98 -0.68 -7.58
N PHE A 60 25.11 -0.49 -6.91
CA PHE A 60 26.25 0.25 -7.42
C PHE A 60 27.16 -0.72 -8.19
N ARG A 61 27.76 -0.25 -9.29
CA ARG A 61 28.93 -0.89 -9.92
C ARG A 61 30.14 -0.75 -8.99
N ASP A 62 31.16 -1.56 -9.23
CA ASP A 62 32.44 -1.50 -8.49
C ASP A 62 33.14 -0.14 -8.65
N ASP A 63 32.82 0.62 -9.71
CA ASP A 63 33.29 1.99 -9.96
C ASP A 63 32.45 3.08 -9.24
N GLY A 64 31.45 2.68 -8.46
CA GLY A 64 30.53 3.59 -7.76
C GLY A 64 29.37 4.15 -8.60
N SER A 65 29.28 3.80 -9.89
CA SER A 65 28.17 4.23 -10.75
C SER A 65 26.88 3.43 -10.48
N VAL A 66 25.71 4.07 -10.60
CA VAL A 66 24.41 3.41 -10.42
C VAL A 66 24.12 2.51 -11.62
N ILE A 67 23.87 1.21 -11.40
CA ILE A 67 23.70 0.23 -12.49
C ILE A 67 22.39 0.42 -13.25
N GLU A 68 21.28 0.60 -12.52
CA GLU A 68 19.93 0.94 -12.99
C GLU A 68 19.01 0.96 -11.75
N ALA A 69 17.76 1.41 -11.88
CA ALA A 69 16.78 1.31 -10.78
C ALA A 69 16.59 -0.17 -10.39
N SER A 70 17.33 -0.63 -9.37
CA SER A 70 17.51 -2.06 -9.07
C SER A 70 16.24 -2.83 -8.71
N SER A 71 15.12 -2.13 -8.50
CA SER A 71 13.81 -2.74 -8.32
C SER A 71 12.81 -2.12 -9.30
N PRO A 72 12.02 -2.93 -10.03
CA PRO A 72 10.88 -2.44 -10.81
C PRO A 72 9.88 -1.60 -9.99
N TYR A 73 9.82 -1.82 -8.67
CA TYR A 73 9.02 -1.00 -7.75
C TYR A 73 9.55 0.42 -7.56
N ARG A 74 10.85 0.65 -7.81
CA ARG A 74 11.42 2.00 -7.80
C ARG A 74 10.85 2.86 -8.92
N VAL A 75 10.62 2.28 -10.09
CA VAL A 75 10.02 3.02 -11.21
C VAL A 75 8.61 3.50 -10.86
N VAL A 76 7.82 2.68 -10.16
CA VAL A 76 6.49 3.06 -9.66
C VAL A 76 6.56 4.24 -8.69
N TYR A 77 7.60 4.28 -7.85
CA TYR A 77 7.85 5.40 -6.95
C TYR A 77 8.20 6.68 -7.72
N ASP A 78 9.15 6.60 -8.65
CA ASP A 78 9.62 7.79 -9.39
C ASP A 78 8.50 8.37 -10.27
N GLU A 79 7.72 7.51 -10.95
CA GLU A 79 6.52 7.94 -11.69
C GLU A 79 5.48 8.60 -10.78
N ALA A 80 5.26 8.05 -9.58
CA ALA A 80 4.35 8.65 -8.60
C ALA A 80 4.85 10.01 -8.13
N ARG A 81 6.17 10.17 -7.91
CA ARG A 81 6.76 11.45 -7.50
C ARG A 81 6.54 12.53 -8.58
N VAL A 82 6.85 12.22 -9.84
CA VAL A 82 6.60 13.13 -10.97
C VAL A 82 5.12 13.49 -11.08
N LEU A 83 4.23 12.50 -10.95
CA LEU A 83 2.79 12.74 -10.98
C LEU A 83 2.35 13.70 -9.86
N TYR A 84 2.81 13.49 -8.62
CA TYR A 84 2.43 14.33 -7.48
C TYR A 84 3.08 15.71 -7.51
N ASP A 85 4.29 15.83 -8.07
CA ASP A 85 4.90 17.14 -8.28
C ASP A 85 4.08 17.98 -9.27
N ARG A 86 3.46 17.35 -10.28
CA ARG A 86 2.55 18.02 -11.23
C ARG A 86 1.13 18.27 -10.69
N THR A 87 0.55 17.26 -10.03
CA THR A 87 -0.89 17.28 -9.67
C THR A 87 -1.17 17.87 -8.30
N HIS A 88 -0.18 17.86 -7.39
CA HIS A 88 -0.32 18.35 -6.02
C HIS A 88 0.90 19.24 -5.66
N PRO A 89 1.13 20.35 -6.38
CA PRO A 89 2.27 21.22 -6.14
C PRO A 89 2.30 21.78 -4.71
N GLU A 90 1.13 21.95 -4.08
CA GLU A 90 0.94 22.44 -2.72
C GLU A 90 1.42 21.46 -1.64
N TRP A 91 1.59 20.18 -1.97
CA TRP A 91 2.09 19.20 -1.00
C TRP A 91 3.58 19.39 -0.71
N VAL A 92 3.90 19.44 0.58
CA VAL A 92 5.30 19.37 1.03
C VAL A 92 5.96 18.07 0.56
N LYS A 93 7.29 18.13 0.35
CA LYS A 93 8.09 17.00 -0.15
C LYS A 93 7.85 15.70 0.61
N GLY A 94 7.72 15.77 1.95
CA GLY A 94 7.43 14.61 2.80
C GLY A 94 6.07 13.96 2.51
N HIS A 95 5.02 14.75 2.25
CA HIS A 95 3.70 14.22 1.90
C HIS A 95 3.73 13.48 0.57
N LYS A 96 4.39 14.06 -0.44
CA LYS A 96 4.54 13.42 -1.75
C LYS A 96 5.36 12.14 -1.69
N HIS A 97 6.44 12.14 -0.90
CA HIS A 97 7.25 10.94 -0.65
C HIS A 97 6.42 9.82 0.01
N ASN A 98 5.70 10.14 1.08
CA ASN A 98 4.86 9.17 1.78
C ASN A 98 3.72 8.65 0.89
N ALA A 99 3.11 9.52 0.08
CA ALA A 99 2.10 9.12 -0.89
C ALA A 99 2.66 8.15 -1.94
N ALA A 100 3.86 8.42 -2.46
CA ALA A 100 4.54 7.55 -3.42
C ALA A 100 4.89 6.18 -2.80
N LEU A 101 5.42 6.14 -1.57
CA LEU A 101 5.67 4.88 -0.87
C LEU A 101 4.40 4.05 -0.64
N ARG A 102 3.26 4.71 -0.34
CA ARG A 102 1.96 4.01 -0.26
C ARG A 102 1.57 3.40 -1.59
N LYS A 103 1.80 4.09 -2.71
CA LYS A 103 1.49 3.58 -4.06
C LYS A 103 2.33 2.36 -4.40
N VAL A 104 3.63 2.38 -4.08
CA VAL A 104 4.52 1.21 -4.18
C VAL A 104 4.02 0.05 -3.33
N THR A 105 3.70 0.31 -2.06
CA THR A 105 3.19 -0.71 -1.12
C THR A 105 1.94 -1.39 -1.65
N LYS A 106 0.95 -0.60 -2.09
CA LYS A 106 -0.30 -1.14 -2.66
C LYS A 106 -0.01 -2.04 -3.85
N ARG A 107 0.93 -1.62 -4.71
CA ARG A 107 1.33 -2.41 -5.88
C ARG A 107 1.98 -3.73 -5.49
N PHE A 108 2.94 -3.69 -4.55
CA PHE A 108 3.58 -4.88 -4.03
C PHE A 108 2.57 -5.86 -3.41
N LEU A 109 1.67 -5.38 -2.55
CA LEU A 109 0.65 -6.22 -1.91
C LEU A 109 -0.30 -6.84 -2.93
N SER A 110 -0.64 -6.12 -4.00
CA SER A 110 -1.45 -6.66 -5.10
C SER A 110 -0.75 -7.82 -5.80
N HIS A 111 0.54 -7.70 -6.08
CA HIS A 111 1.29 -8.78 -6.73
C HIS A 111 1.53 -9.96 -5.78
N LEU A 112 1.89 -9.68 -4.52
CA LEU A 112 2.05 -10.70 -3.48
C LEU A 112 0.77 -11.52 -3.31
N TRP A 113 -0.38 -10.86 -3.29
CA TRP A 113 -1.67 -11.54 -3.17
C TRP A 113 -1.95 -12.42 -4.40
N ALA A 114 -1.73 -11.91 -5.61
CA ALA A 114 -1.94 -12.68 -6.83
C ALA A 114 -1.03 -13.93 -6.85
N ALA A 115 0.28 -13.75 -6.65
CA ALA A 115 1.24 -14.84 -6.62
C ALA A 115 0.93 -15.89 -5.54
N TRP A 116 0.54 -15.46 -4.34
CA TRP A 116 0.15 -16.40 -3.28
C TRP A 116 -1.10 -17.19 -3.66
N ARG A 117 -2.13 -16.53 -4.21
CA ARG A 117 -3.36 -17.22 -4.64
C ARG A 117 -3.08 -18.26 -5.71
N GLU A 118 -2.20 -17.97 -6.66
CA GLU A 118 -1.77 -18.91 -7.69
C GLU A 118 -1.04 -20.12 -7.11
N ILE A 119 -0.10 -19.89 -6.19
CA ILE A 119 0.65 -20.97 -5.51
C ILE A 119 -0.30 -21.91 -4.76
N GLU A 120 -1.36 -21.37 -4.16
CA GLU A 120 -2.38 -22.15 -3.45
C GLU A 120 -3.43 -22.79 -4.39
N GLY A 121 -3.33 -22.59 -5.71
CA GLY A 121 -4.32 -23.06 -6.68
C GLY A 121 -5.70 -22.42 -6.52
N LEU A 122 -5.76 -21.23 -5.93
CA LEU A 122 -7.00 -20.52 -5.64
C LEU A 122 -7.28 -19.45 -6.71
N PRO A 123 -8.56 -19.12 -7.01
CA PRO A 123 -8.87 -18.17 -8.06
C PRO A 123 -8.29 -16.78 -7.74
N VAL A 124 -7.60 -16.20 -8.72
CA VAL A 124 -7.12 -14.82 -8.68
C VAL A 124 -8.22 -13.92 -9.23
N THR A 125 -8.66 -12.95 -8.43
CA THR A 125 -9.55 -11.91 -8.93
C THR A 125 -8.68 -10.87 -9.64
N PRO A 126 -9.02 -10.45 -10.86
CA PRO A 126 -8.31 -9.35 -11.49
C PRO A 126 -8.38 -8.11 -10.57
N PRO A 127 -7.32 -7.27 -10.55
CA PRO A 127 -7.34 -5.99 -9.84
C PRO A 127 -8.64 -5.23 -10.13
N TRP A 128 -9.21 -4.60 -9.10
CA TRP A 128 -10.44 -3.78 -9.26
C TRP A 128 -10.27 -2.68 -10.31
N ILE A 129 -9.04 -2.22 -10.54
CA ILE A 129 -8.68 -1.22 -11.55
C ILE A 129 -8.92 -1.73 -12.98
N ASP A 130 -8.77 -3.04 -13.22
CA ASP A 130 -9.05 -3.64 -14.54
C ASP A 130 -10.56 -3.74 -14.80
N ARG A 131 -11.38 -3.60 -13.75
CA ARG A 131 -12.85 -3.53 -13.86
C ARG A 131 -13.33 -2.14 -14.29
N ASP A 132 -12.65 -1.07 -13.86
CA ASP A 132 -13.09 0.32 -14.06
C ASP A 132 -12.29 1.05 -15.17
N GLY A 133 -11.40 0.37 -15.89
CA GLY A 133 -10.72 0.89 -17.08
C GLY A 133 -9.62 1.93 -16.82
N GLU A 134 -9.25 2.18 -15.56
CA GLU A 134 -8.18 3.12 -15.24
C GLU A 134 -6.80 2.51 -15.50
N ARG A 135 -6.00 3.18 -16.34
CA ARG A 135 -4.72 2.71 -16.90
C ARG A 135 -3.57 2.68 -15.87
N HIS A 136 -3.73 1.96 -14.76
CA HIS A 136 -2.70 1.90 -13.70
C HIS A 136 -1.95 0.57 -13.64
N HIS A 137 -2.39 -0.48 -14.35
CA HIS A 137 -1.65 -1.75 -14.48
C HIS A 137 -0.89 -1.87 -15.82
N ARG A 138 0.00 -0.92 -16.15
CA ARG A 138 0.84 -1.07 -17.36
C ARG A 138 1.86 -2.22 -17.28
N ARG A 139 2.08 -2.79 -16.09
CA ARG A 139 3.12 -3.79 -15.80
C ARG A 139 2.56 -4.88 -14.87
N GLY A 140 2.41 -6.10 -15.36
CA GLY A 140 1.95 -7.23 -14.55
C GLY A 140 3.03 -7.73 -13.58
N PRO A 141 2.70 -8.64 -12.64
CA PRO A 141 3.65 -9.21 -11.68
C PRO A 141 4.94 -9.73 -12.33
N GLU A 142 4.86 -10.30 -13.53
CA GLU A 142 5.99 -10.80 -14.30
C GLU A 142 7.08 -9.74 -14.56
N TYR A 143 6.69 -8.48 -14.81
CA TYR A 143 7.65 -7.38 -14.96
C TYR A 143 8.42 -7.09 -13.66
N PHE A 144 7.82 -7.39 -12.51
CA PHE A 144 8.41 -7.16 -11.19
C PHE A 144 9.23 -8.37 -10.70
N GLY A 145 9.45 -9.37 -11.55
CA GLY A 145 10.23 -10.57 -11.22
C GLY A 145 9.44 -11.64 -10.45
N TRP A 146 8.12 -11.56 -10.42
CA TRP A 146 7.30 -12.67 -9.90
C TRP A 146 7.29 -13.83 -10.90
N PRO A 147 7.33 -15.08 -10.43
CA PRO A 147 7.21 -16.24 -11.30
C PRO A 147 5.89 -16.15 -12.08
N LYS A 148 5.93 -16.49 -13.38
CA LYS A 148 4.69 -16.73 -14.13
C LYS A 148 3.94 -17.89 -13.48
N PRO A 149 2.61 -17.92 -13.51
CA PRO A 149 1.88 -19.12 -13.12
C PRO A 149 2.45 -20.29 -13.92
N TYR A 150 2.73 -21.40 -13.23
CA TYR A 150 3.04 -22.67 -13.87
C TYR A 150 1.79 -23.04 -14.69
N THR A 151 1.77 -22.65 -15.96
CA THR A 151 0.86 -23.22 -16.94
C THR A 151 1.32 -24.66 -17.14
N GLY A 152 0.83 -25.54 -16.27
CA GLY A 152 0.82 -26.98 -16.48
C GLY A 152 -0.29 -27.34 -17.45
#